data_AF-A0A661R4Q3-F1
#
_entry.id   AF-A0A661R4Q3-F1
#
_cell.length_a   1.000
_cell.length_b   1.000
_cell.length_c   1.000
_cell.angle_alpha   90.00
_cell.angle_beta   90.00
_cell.angle_gamma   90.00
#
_symmetry.space_group_name_H-M   'P 1'
#
loop_
_entity.id
_entity.type
_entity.pdbx_description
1 polymer ?
#
loop_
_entity_poly.entity_id
_entity_poly.type
_entity_poly.pdbx_seq_one_letter_code
_entity_poly.pdbx_strand_id
1 'polypeptide(L)'
;MKDLMPVERLIGKIYLIRKRKVMLDRDLAGLYGVETRTLKQSVRRNIKRFPPDFMFELSKKEFSDWRSQFVMSNADKMGLRHPPMAFTEQGVAMLSSVLKSDRAIQVNIQIMRAFTQLREMLSTHEGLRKKIEAMEEKYDQQFKVVFDAIKQLLEVETTPKRKIGF
;
A
#
# COMPACT_ATOMS: atom_id res chain seq x y z
N MET A 1 -15.89 11.43 26.62
CA MET A 1 -15.57 11.05 25.23
C MET A 1 -14.09 10.73 25.16
N LYS A 2 -13.72 9.44 25.05
CA LYS A 2 -12.31 9.03 25.08
C LYS A 2 -11.71 9.26 23.69
N ASP A 3 -10.57 9.93 23.68
CA ASP A 3 -9.81 10.41 22.53
C ASP A 3 -9.67 9.30 21.45
N LEU A 4 -10.52 9.40 20.44
CA LEU A 4 -10.60 8.46 19.32
C LEU A 4 -9.68 9.00 18.24
N MET A 5 -8.63 8.25 17.87
CA MET A 5 -7.60 8.75 16.96
C MET A 5 -8.19 9.21 15.61
N PRO A 6 -7.66 10.31 15.03
CA PRO A 6 -8.06 10.78 13.71
C PRO A 6 -7.84 9.71 12.63
N VAL A 7 -8.74 9.65 11.66
CA VAL A 7 -8.72 8.65 10.57
C VAL A 7 -7.43 8.75 9.75
N GLU A 8 -6.88 9.95 9.62
CA GLU A 8 -5.62 10.25 8.93
C GLU A 8 -4.44 9.51 9.57
N ARG A 9 -4.43 9.39 10.91
CA ARG A 9 -3.40 8.63 11.62
C ARG A 9 -3.54 7.12 11.44
N LEU A 10 -4.76 6.63 11.19
CA LEU A 10 -5.01 5.21 10.88
C LEU A 10 -4.54 4.89 9.45
N ILE A 11 -4.75 5.79 8.50
CA ILE A 11 -4.26 5.66 7.12
C ILE A 11 -2.74 5.47 7.09
N GLY A 12 -2.00 6.22 7.91
CA GLY A 12 -0.54 6.08 8.04
C GLY A 12 -0.05 4.73 8.58
N LYS A 13 -0.95 3.86 9.07
CA LYS A 13 -0.67 2.50 9.55
C LYS A 13 -1.12 1.41 8.57
N ILE A 14 -1.57 1.79 7.38
CA ILE A 14 -1.92 0.87 6.29
C ILE A 14 -0.71 0.73 5.36
N TYR A 15 -0.23 -0.50 5.19
CA TYR A 15 0.93 -0.82 4.36
C TYR A 15 0.49 -1.56 3.09
N LEU A 16 1.25 -1.42 2.01
CA LEU A 16 1.05 -2.18 0.78
C LEU A 16 2.04 -3.35 0.73
N ILE A 17 1.59 -4.55 1.09
CA ILE A 17 2.40 -5.78 1.11
C ILE A 17 1.72 -6.83 0.23
N ARG A 18 2.47 -7.49 -0.66
CA ARG A 18 1.94 -8.43 -1.66
C ARG A 18 0.77 -7.86 -2.48
N LYS A 19 0.86 -6.58 -2.86
CA LYS A 19 -0.21 -5.81 -3.54
C LYS A 19 -1.54 -5.73 -2.76
N ARG A 20 -1.53 -6.03 -1.45
CA ARG A 20 -2.68 -5.93 -0.56
C ARG A 20 -2.44 -4.85 0.46
N LYS A 21 -3.49 -4.09 0.77
CA LYS A 21 -3.48 -3.13 1.87
C LYS A 21 -3.68 -3.88 3.17
N VAL A 22 -2.72 -3.78 4.06
CA VAL A 22 -2.69 -4.55 5.30
C VAL A 22 -2.29 -3.69 6.49
N MET A 23 -2.75 -4.07 7.68
CA MET A 23 -2.28 -3.53 8.95
C MET A 23 -1.51 -4.63 9.70
N LEU A 24 -0.46 -4.23 10.41
CA LEU A 24 0.37 -5.16 11.18
C LEU A 24 -0.18 -5.38 12.59
N ASP A 25 0.01 -6.58 13.12
CA ASP A 25 -0.34 -6.96 14.49
C ASP A 25 0.12 -5.97 15.56
N ARG A 26 1.34 -5.43 15.48
CA ARG A 26 1.89 -4.46 16.43
C ARG A 26 1.06 -3.19 16.46
N ASP A 27 0.74 -2.67 15.28
CA ASP A 27 -0.05 -1.46 15.14
C ASP A 27 -1.47 -1.71 15.65
N LEU A 28 -2.10 -2.81 15.23
CA LEU A 28 -3.44 -3.19 15.67
C LEU A 28 -3.51 -3.41 17.18
N ALA A 29 -2.51 -4.06 17.78
CA ALA A 29 -2.45 -4.29 19.21
C ALA A 29 -2.42 -2.96 19.99
N GLY A 30 -1.58 -2.02 19.56
CA GLY A 30 -1.53 -0.68 20.15
C GLY A 30 -2.86 0.09 20.01
N LEU A 31 -3.51 -0.01 18.85
CA LEU A 31 -4.83 0.60 18.62
C LEU A 31 -5.88 0.01 19.59
N TYR A 32 -5.98 -1.31 19.65
CA TYR A 32 -6.91 -2.03 20.50
C TYR A 32 -6.58 -1.94 22.00
N GLY A 33 -5.40 -1.46 22.36
CA GLY A 33 -4.96 -1.38 23.75
C GLY A 33 -4.66 -2.76 24.36
N VAL A 34 -4.19 -3.70 23.54
CA VAL A 34 -3.80 -5.05 23.96
C VAL A 34 -2.33 -5.28 23.62
N GLU A 35 -1.70 -6.24 24.29
CA GLU A 35 -0.35 -6.67 23.91
C GLU A 35 -0.37 -7.42 22.57
N THR A 36 0.66 -7.23 21.74
CA THR A 36 0.83 -7.93 20.47
C THR A 36 0.79 -9.45 20.64
N ARG A 37 1.38 -9.97 21.74
CA ARG A 37 1.35 -11.39 22.07
C ARG A 37 -0.09 -11.90 22.30
N THR A 38 -0.88 -11.14 23.05
CA THR A 38 -2.30 -11.47 23.35
C THR A 38 -3.15 -11.45 22.09
N LEU A 39 -2.91 -10.49 21.20
CA LEU A 39 -3.55 -10.45 19.88
C LEU A 39 -3.23 -11.71 19.07
N LYS A 40 -1.93 -12.04 18.92
CA LYS A 40 -1.48 -13.24 18.20
C LYS A 40 -2.09 -14.53 18.77
N GLN A 41 -2.13 -14.64 20.10
CA GLN A 41 -2.71 -15.80 20.76
C GLN A 41 -4.21 -15.93 20.45
N SER A 42 -4.94 -14.82 20.48
CA SER A 42 -6.38 -14.79 20.20
C SER A 42 -6.68 -15.17 18.75
N VAL A 43 -5.86 -14.72 17.81
CA VAL A 43 -5.93 -15.10 16.39
C VAL A 43 -5.65 -16.59 16.20
N ARG A 44 -4.56 -17.10 16.79
CA ARG A 44 -4.19 -18.53 16.69
C ARG A 44 -5.25 -19.47 17.26
N ARG A 45 -5.89 -19.10 18.38
CA ARG A 45 -7.03 -19.85 18.95
C ARG A 45 -8.24 -19.89 18.02
N ASN A 46 -8.39 -18.89 17.15
CA ASN A 46 -9.52 -18.73 16.25
C ASN A 46 -9.12 -18.85 14.77
N ILE A 47 -8.05 -19.60 14.46
CA ILE A 47 -7.45 -19.61 13.11
C ILE A 47 -8.43 -19.98 11.98
N LYS A 48 -9.47 -20.78 12.29
CA LYS A 48 -10.55 -21.11 11.34
C LYS A 48 -11.31 -19.88 10.81
N ARG A 49 -11.28 -18.76 11.53
CA ARG A 49 -11.88 -17.47 11.14
C ARG A 49 -10.97 -16.61 10.26
N PHE A 50 -9.72 -17.04 10.07
CA PHE A 50 -8.66 -16.29 9.44
C PHE A 50 -8.09 -17.08 8.25
N PRO A 51 -8.83 -17.14 7.14
CA PRO A 51 -8.31 -17.73 5.92
C PRO A 51 -7.10 -16.94 5.37
N PRO A 52 -6.29 -17.52 4.47
CA PRO A 52 -5.05 -16.91 3.96
C PRO A 52 -5.23 -15.57 3.24
N ASP A 53 -6.46 -15.26 2.81
CA ASP A 53 -6.83 -13.98 2.22
C ASP A 53 -7.12 -12.88 3.25
N PHE A 54 -7.39 -13.25 4.50
CA PHE A 54 -7.70 -12.32 5.59
C PHE A 54 -6.45 -11.97 6.39
N MET A 55 -5.54 -12.92 6.58
CA MET A 55 -4.25 -12.66 7.19
C MET A 55 -3.16 -13.59 6.68
N PHE A 56 -1.93 -13.12 6.81
CA PHE A 56 -0.74 -13.92 6.56
C PHE A 56 0.42 -13.45 7.45
N GLU A 57 1.35 -14.35 7.76
CA GLU A 57 2.61 -13.97 8.38
C GLU A 57 3.59 -13.47 7.31
N LEU A 58 4.32 -12.39 7.62
CA LEU A 58 5.36 -11.86 6.75
C LEU A 58 6.53 -12.86 6.64
N SER A 59 7.08 -13.01 5.45
CA SER A 59 8.34 -13.74 5.26
C SER A 59 9.51 -12.97 5.89
N LYS A 60 10.61 -13.69 6.16
CA LYS A 60 11.84 -13.06 6.70
C LYS A 60 12.35 -11.92 5.82
N LYS A 61 12.23 -12.08 4.49
CA LYS A 61 12.62 -11.06 3.50
C LYS A 61 11.71 -9.85 3.58
N GLU A 62 10.39 -10.03 3.48
CA GLU A 62 9.43 -8.93 3.56
C GLU A 62 9.54 -8.18 4.91
N PHE A 63 9.81 -8.90 6.00
CA PHE A 63 10.05 -8.30 7.29
C PHE A 63 11.36 -7.51 7.34
N SER A 64 12.43 -7.98 6.68
CA SER A 64 13.68 -7.23 6.58
C SER A 64 13.51 -5.95 5.76
N ASP A 65 12.82 -6.04 4.63
CA ASP A 65 12.57 -4.91 3.73
C ASP A 65 11.67 -3.86 4.40
N TRP A 66 10.63 -4.30 5.11
CA TRP A 66 9.80 -3.41 5.91
C TRP A 66 10.64 -2.73 7.02
N ARG A 67 11.49 -3.47 7.73
CA ARG A 67 12.36 -2.92 8.78
C ARG A 67 13.37 -1.90 8.28
N SER A 68 13.86 -2.02 7.04
CA SER A 68 14.81 -1.06 6.48
C SER A 68 14.12 0.22 6.01
N GLN A 69 12.86 0.14 5.58
CA GLN A 69 12.09 1.31 5.15
C GLN A 69 11.55 2.16 6.31
N PHE A 70 11.32 1.57 7.48
CA PHE A 70 10.85 2.31 8.64
C PHE A 70 11.97 2.54 9.66
N VAL A 71 12.12 3.79 10.11
CA VAL A 71 12.97 4.14 11.27
C VAL A 71 12.32 3.58 12.53
N MET A 72 12.54 2.29 12.79
CA MET A 72 12.09 1.65 14.01
C MET A 72 13.07 1.95 15.15
N SER A 73 12.53 2.17 16.35
CA SER A 73 13.32 2.28 17.57
C SER A 73 14.16 1.01 17.76
N ASN A 74 15.32 1.12 18.43
CA ASN A 74 16.15 -0.07 18.73
C ASN A 74 15.38 -1.11 19.57
N ALA A 75 14.44 -0.67 20.42
CA ALA A 75 13.55 -1.55 21.17
C ALA A 75 12.62 -2.37 20.26
N ASP A 76 12.05 -1.75 19.23
CA ASP A 76 11.25 -2.45 18.21
C ASP A 76 12.12 -3.38 17.35
N LYS A 77 13.31 -2.94 16.94
CA LYS A 77 14.24 -3.76 16.15
C LYS A 77 14.69 -5.02 16.89
N MET A 78 14.86 -4.93 18.22
CA MET A 78 15.39 -6.01 19.05
C MET A 78 14.29 -6.89 19.68
N GLY A 79 13.06 -6.39 19.81
CA GLY A 79 11.92 -7.11 20.41
C GLY A 79 11.13 -8.02 19.45
N LEU A 80 11.21 -7.81 18.13
CA LEU A 80 10.52 -8.64 17.14
C LEU A 80 11.32 -9.92 16.80
N ARG A 81 11.31 -10.90 17.72
CA ARG A 81 11.85 -12.25 17.48
C ARG A 81 11.03 -13.09 16.48
N HIS A 82 9.80 -12.68 16.19
CA HIS A 82 8.88 -13.40 15.31
C HIS A 82 8.36 -12.49 14.21
N PRO A 83 8.15 -13.03 12.99
CA PRO A 83 7.54 -12.27 11.91
C PRO A 83 6.18 -11.70 12.36
N PRO A 84 5.86 -10.46 11.97
CA PRO A 84 4.55 -9.89 12.20
C PRO A 84 3.48 -10.64 11.40
N MET A 85 2.26 -10.69 11.94
CA MET A 85 1.05 -11.02 11.21
C MET A 85 0.53 -9.74 10.53
N ALA A 86 0.20 -9.87 9.26
CA ALA A 86 -0.45 -8.83 8.46
C ALA A 86 -1.92 -9.19 8.25
N PHE A 87 -2.80 -8.22 8.45
CA PHE A 87 -4.25 -8.37 8.34
C PHE A 87 -4.78 -7.46 7.24
N THR A 88 -5.57 -8.01 6.32
CA THR A 88 -6.33 -7.21 5.35
C THR A 88 -7.51 -6.52 6.03
N GLU A 89 -8.23 -5.68 5.30
CA GLU A 89 -9.50 -5.08 5.76
C GLU A 89 -10.44 -6.15 6.34
N GLN A 90 -10.61 -7.27 5.63
CA GLN A 90 -11.44 -8.38 6.07
C GLN A 90 -10.88 -9.07 7.33
N GLY A 91 -9.56 -9.25 7.40
CA GLY A 91 -8.91 -9.78 8.60
C GLY A 91 -9.09 -8.89 9.82
N VAL A 92 -9.00 -7.57 9.65
CA VAL A 92 -9.23 -6.60 10.71
C VAL A 92 -10.69 -6.63 11.15
N ALA A 93 -11.64 -6.67 10.20
CA ALA A 93 -13.05 -6.87 10.51
C ALA A 93 -13.27 -8.14 11.35
N MET A 94 -12.60 -9.26 11.03
CA MET A 94 -12.72 -10.49 11.81
C MET A 94 -12.19 -10.38 13.24
N LEU A 95 -11.25 -9.46 13.52
CA LEU A 95 -10.77 -9.21 14.88
C LEU A 95 -11.89 -8.70 15.81
N SER A 96 -12.97 -8.10 15.28
CA SER A 96 -14.14 -7.69 16.08
C SER A 96 -14.85 -8.88 16.73
N SER A 97 -14.83 -10.04 16.07
CA SER A 97 -15.43 -11.27 16.59
C SER A 97 -14.58 -11.95 17.67
N VAL A 98 -13.30 -11.58 17.74
CA VAL A 98 -12.30 -12.18 18.63
C VAL A 98 -12.02 -11.28 19.83
N LEU A 99 -11.91 -9.97 19.62
CA LEU A 99 -11.67 -8.96 20.64
C LEU A 99 -12.99 -8.29 21.01
N LYS A 100 -13.51 -8.63 22.20
CA LYS A 100 -14.84 -8.19 22.65
C LYS A 100 -14.85 -6.93 23.53
N SER A 101 -13.77 -6.14 23.56
CA SER A 101 -13.75 -4.91 24.36
C SER A 101 -14.42 -3.76 23.61
N ASP A 102 -15.08 -2.84 24.35
CA ASP A 102 -15.70 -1.65 23.75
C ASP A 102 -14.70 -0.82 22.94
N ARG A 103 -13.45 -0.74 23.43
CA ARG A 103 -12.35 -0.12 22.71
C ARG A 103 -12.06 -0.84 21.40
N ALA A 104 -11.98 -2.16 21.40
CA ALA A 104 -11.72 -2.93 20.18
C ALA A 104 -12.84 -2.74 19.15
N ILE A 105 -14.10 -2.72 19.59
CA ILE A 105 -15.25 -2.47 18.73
C ILE A 105 -15.16 -1.09 18.07
N GLN A 106 -14.92 -0.04 18.86
CA GLN A 106 -14.82 1.34 18.34
C GLN A 106 -13.65 1.50 17.36
N VAL A 107 -12.48 0.98 17.71
CA VAL A 107 -11.29 1.02 16.84
C VAL A 107 -11.55 0.27 15.54
N ASN A 108 -12.22 -0.88 15.58
CA ASN A 108 -12.51 -1.63 14.36
C ASN A 108 -13.41 -0.85 13.41
N ILE A 109 -14.44 -0.19 13.95
CA ILE A 109 -15.33 0.69 13.18
C ILE A 109 -14.51 1.82 12.51
N GLN A 110 -13.57 2.43 13.23
CA GLN A 110 -12.72 3.48 12.66
C GLN A 110 -11.79 2.95 11.57
N ILE A 111 -11.20 1.77 11.77
CA ILE A 111 -10.33 1.16 10.77
C ILE A 111 -11.13 0.87 9.50
N MET A 112 -12.35 0.34 9.61
CA MET A 112 -13.23 0.11 8.45
C MET A 112 -13.50 1.42 7.70
N ARG A 113 -13.83 2.51 8.41
CA ARG A 113 -14.01 3.84 7.80
C ARG A 113 -12.75 4.32 7.07
N ALA A 114 -11.57 4.10 7.66
CA ALA A 114 -10.30 4.47 7.03
C ALA A 114 -10.07 3.71 5.71
N PHE A 115 -10.36 2.39 5.69
CA PHE A 115 -10.26 1.58 4.47
C PHE A 115 -11.27 2.02 3.40
N THR A 116 -12.52 2.35 3.80
CA THR A 116 -13.55 2.88 2.88
C THR A 116 -13.11 4.22 2.28
N GLN A 117 -12.72 5.19 3.12
CA GLN A 117 -12.28 6.51 2.67
C GLN A 117 -11.07 6.40 1.73
N LEU A 118 -10.11 5.53 2.05
CA LEU A 118 -8.96 5.30 1.19
C LEU A 118 -9.35 4.68 -0.15
N ARG A 119 -10.40 3.84 -0.19
CA ARG A 119 -10.96 3.31 -1.44
C ARG A 119 -11.64 4.40 -2.25
N GLU A 120 -12.44 5.25 -1.62
CA GLU A 120 -13.10 6.40 -2.24
C GLU A 120 -12.11 7.40 -2.83
N MET A 121 -11.01 7.68 -2.12
CA MET A 121 -9.91 8.50 -2.63
C MET A 121 -9.29 7.89 -3.89
N LEU A 122 -9.10 6.58 -3.93
CA LEU A 122 -8.54 5.93 -5.12
C LEU A 122 -9.52 5.85 -6.28
N SER A 123 -10.82 5.66 -6.02
CA SER A 123 -11.85 5.66 -7.07
C SER A 123 -12.10 7.06 -7.63
N THR A 124 -12.02 8.11 -6.80
CA THR A 124 -12.13 9.50 -7.27
C THR A 124 -10.93 9.90 -8.13
N HIS A 125 -9.75 9.32 -7.90
CA HIS A 125 -8.59 9.48 -8.77
C HIS A 125 -8.59 8.58 -10.02
N GLU A 126 -9.53 7.64 -10.18
CA GLU A 126 -9.64 6.86 -11.41
C GLU A 126 -9.99 7.75 -12.62
N GLY A 127 -10.83 8.78 -12.40
CA GLY A 127 -11.10 9.80 -13.41
C GLY A 127 -9.89 10.70 -13.71
N LEU A 128 -9.04 10.94 -12.71
CA LEU A 128 -7.80 11.72 -12.84
C LEU A 128 -6.73 10.91 -13.58
N ARG A 129 -6.59 9.63 -13.24
CA ARG A 129 -5.74 8.65 -13.92
C ARG A 129 -6.16 8.46 -15.38
N LYS A 130 -7.45 8.32 -15.67
CA LYS A 130 -7.97 8.30 -17.05
C LYS A 130 -7.68 9.60 -17.81
N LYS A 131 -7.75 10.76 -17.15
CA LYS A 131 -7.37 12.05 -17.76
C LYS A 131 -5.87 12.13 -18.04
N ILE A 132 -5.02 11.60 -17.15
CA ILE A 132 -3.57 11.54 -17.37
C ILE A 132 -3.25 10.57 -18.51
N GLU A 133 -3.80 9.36 -18.52
CA GLU A 133 -3.63 8.38 -19.60
C GLU A 133 -4.11 8.92 -20.95
N ALA A 134 -5.29 9.56 -21.00
CA ALA A 134 -5.79 10.20 -22.23
C ALA A 134 -4.95 11.41 -22.67
N MET A 135 -4.32 12.11 -21.73
CA MET A 135 -3.42 13.22 -22.00
C MET A 135 -2.07 12.71 -22.52
N GLU A 136 -1.52 11.64 -21.93
CA GLU A 136 -0.32 10.95 -22.39
C GLU A 136 -0.51 10.39 -23.81
N GLU A 137 -1.63 9.72 -24.12
CA GLU A 137 -1.93 9.26 -25.49
C GLU A 137 -1.98 10.41 -26.50
N LYS A 138 -2.59 11.54 -26.11
CA LYS A 138 -2.69 12.73 -26.97
C LYS A 138 -1.34 13.37 -27.23
N TYR A 139 -0.48 13.43 -26.21
CA TYR A 139 0.86 13.99 -26.34
C TYR A 139 1.83 13.05 -27.06
N ASP A 140 1.77 11.72 -26.85
CA ASP A 140 2.60 10.76 -27.58
C ASP A 140 2.35 10.79 -29.09
N GLN A 141 1.09 11.02 -29.52
CA GLN A 141 0.76 11.21 -30.93
C GLN A 141 1.34 12.53 -31.47
N GLN A 142 1.26 13.62 -30.71
CA GLN A 142 1.83 14.91 -31.12
C GLN A 142 3.36 14.90 -31.12
N PHE A 143 3.99 14.22 -30.15
CA PHE A 143 5.44 14.07 -30.07
C PHE A 143 5.99 13.18 -31.20
N LYS A 144 5.26 12.16 -31.66
CA LYS A 144 5.62 11.40 -32.86
C LYS A 144 5.72 12.29 -34.10
N VAL A 145 4.77 13.18 -34.31
CA VAL A 145 4.78 14.11 -35.46
C VAL A 145 5.98 15.06 -35.39
N VAL A 146 6.32 15.56 -34.20
CA VAL A 146 7.51 16.40 -34.00
C VAL A 146 8.80 15.60 -34.25
N PHE A 147 8.88 14.36 -33.75
CA PHE A 147 10.05 13.51 -33.94
C PHE A 147 10.23 13.10 -35.41
N ASP A 148 9.14 12.79 -36.12
CA ASP A 148 9.16 12.50 -37.56
C ASP A 148 9.57 13.73 -38.38
N ALA A 149 9.10 14.93 -38.01
CA ALA A 149 9.52 16.18 -38.66
C ALA A 149 11.00 16.51 -38.41
N ILE A 150 11.50 16.32 -37.19
CA ILE A 150 12.93 16.48 -36.87
C ILE A 150 13.76 15.44 -37.63
N LYS A 151 13.29 14.20 -37.73
CA LYS A 151 13.97 13.12 -38.46
C LYS A 151 14.03 13.42 -39.96
N GLN A 152 12.95 13.96 -40.54
CA GLN A 152 12.93 14.43 -41.94
C GLN A 152 13.90 15.60 -42.17
N LEU A 153 14.02 16.53 -41.21
CA LEU A 153 14.99 17.61 -41.29
C LEU A 153 16.45 17.11 -41.18
N LEU A 154 16.70 16.09 -40.36
CA LEU A 154 18.01 15.46 -40.20
C LEU A 154 18.40 14.55 -41.38
N GLU A 155 17.45 13.88 -42.04
CA GLU A 155 17.69 13.02 -43.20
C GLU A 155 18.02 13.81 -44.49
N VAL A 156 17.72 15.12 -44.54
CA VAL A 156 18.05 15.98 -45.68
C VAL A 156 19.56 16.31 -45.77
N GLU A 157 20.35 16.09 -44.71
CA GLU A 157 21.78 16.40 -44.69
C GLU A 157 22.70 15.30 -45.27
N THR A 158 22.17 14.14 -45.69
CA THR A 158 22.99 13.02 -46.20
C THR A 158 22.74 12.69 -47.68
N THR A 159 22.63 13.69 -48.56
CA THR A 159 22.86 13.41 -50.00
C THR A 159 24.36 13.42 -50.27
N PRO A 160 24.97 12.31 -50.75
CA PRO A 160 26.40 12.28 -51.05
C PRO A 160 26.71 13.28 -52.16
N LYS A 161 27.66 14.20 -51.90
CA LYS A 161 28.19 15.14 -52.90
C LYS A 161 28.66 14.36 -54.13
N ARG A 162 28.03 14.60 -55.29
CA ARG A 162 28.52 14.13 -56.58
C ARG A 162 29.98 14.55 -56.73
N LYS A 163 30.89 13.58 -56.84
CA LYS A 163 32.26 13.85 -57.32
C LYS A 163 32.13 14.35 -58.76
N ILE A 164 32.37 15.64 -58.95
CA ILE A 164 32.58 16.25 -60.26
C ILE A 164 33.97 15.79 -60.73
N GLY A 165 34.08 15.43 -62.02
CA GLY A 165 35.27 14.85 -62.68
C GLY A 165 36.54 15.70 -62.55
N PHE A 166 37.71 15.23 -62.98
CA PHE A 166 38.06 14.62 -64.27
C PHE A 166 39.12 13.52 -64.10
#